data_AF-A0A957N7X8-F1
#
_entry.id   AF-A0A957N7X8-F1
#
_cell.length_a   1.000
_cell.length_b   1.000
_cell.length_c   1.000
_cell.angle_alpha   90.00
_cell.angle_beta   90.00
_cell.angle_gamma   90.00
#
_symmetry.space_group_name_H-M   'P 1'
#
loop_
_entity.id
_entity.type
_entity.pdbx_description
1 polymer ?
#
loop_
_entity_poly.entity_id
_entity_poly.type
_entity_poly.pdbx_seq_one_letter_code
_entity_poly.pdbx_strand_id
1 'polypeptide(L)'
;MILGSGLLTASGKTRLTLYTTKSGTFNPTIVASDTSGITWTWPDGSTYTGGTPSKVLAGGTQTITIAFDDPTLVTELNFQAQSMAGTWPLSSLAEFTGLTYLRAYGNTGLNVSGSLADAPAGLTQLQLNLGSTSSNITGSLADAPAGLTQLYLYSTSSNITGSLADAPAGLLYLNLYNTSSAITGGATAMAAVGIREIRCDSSSTTQANIDSILARLYADRAGFTYATPTLNVGGTNPDPTGTYADATPPTTGLEYAYKLVVDPDAEGFKKWAITY
;
A
#
# COMPACT_ATOMS: atom_id res chain seq x y z
N MET A 1 -19.31 17.53 -7.63
CA MET A 1 -19.69 17.39 -6.22
C MET A 1 -18.67 16.48 -5.58
N ILE A 2 -17.79 17.01 -4.73
CA ILE A 2 -16.78 16.19 -4.04
C ILE A 2 -17.49 15.53 -2.86
N LEU A 3 -17.77 14.23 -2.99
CA LEU A 3 -18.38 13.43 -1.94
C LEU A 3 -17.26 12.98 -1.00
N GLY A 4 -17.14 13.62 0.16
CA GLY A 4 -16.15 13.28 1.18
C GLY A 4 -16.73 12.33 2.20
N SER A 5 -16.05 11.22 2.49
CA SER A 5 -16.32 10.47 3.71
C SER A 5 -15.80 11.29 4.90
N GLY A 6 -16.68 11.68 5.82
CA GLY A 6 -16.31 12.38 7.05
C GLY A 6 -16.67 11.56 8.28
N LEU A 7 -15.78 11.58 9.28
CA LEU A 7 -16.08 11.12 10.63
C LEU A 7 -17.00 12.15 11.30
N LEU A 8 -18.16 11.73 11.80
CA LEU A 8 -18.93 12.51 12.77
C LEU A 8 -19.05 11.67 14.03
N THR A 9 -18.38 12.07 15.10
CA THR A 9 -18.66 11.60 16.46
C THR A 9 -19.95 12.24 16.93
N ALA A 10 -21.07 11.55 16.70
CA ALA A 10 -22.37 11.91 17.27
C ALA A 10 -22.84 10.74 18.14
N SER A 11 -23.15 11.03 19.40
CA SER A 11 -23.62 10.05 20.40
C SER A 11 -22.57 9.01 20.85
N GLY A 12 -21.27 9.35 20.83
CA GLY A 12 -20.19 8.46 21.29
C GLY A 12 -19.84 7.32 20.33
N LYS A 13 -20.40 7.31 19.11
CA LYS A 13 -20.11 6.33 18.06
C LYS A 13 -19.23 6.95 16.97
N THR A 14 -18.26 6.18 16.49
CA THR A 14 -17.48 6.52 15.29
C THR A 14 -18.29 6.20 14.05
N ARG A 15 -18.30 7.08 13.05
CA ARG A 15 -19.08 6.88 11.83
C ARG A 15 -18.21 6.94 10.59
N LEU A 16 -18.36 5.94 9.73
CA LEU A 16 -17.76 5.89 8.40
C LEU A 16 -18.88 6.03 7.36
N THR A 17 -18.82 7.10 6.57
CA THR A 17 -19.75 7.30 5.45
C THR A 17 -19.10 6.84 4.16
N LEU A 18 -19.77 5.96 3.44
CA LEU A 18 -19.30 5.34 2.22
C LEU A 18 -20.19 5.73 1.05
N TYR A 19 -19.58 5.98 -0.10
CA TYR A 19 -20.29 6.13 -1.36
C TYR A 19 -19.96 4.95 -2.26
N THR A 20 -20.97 4.38 -2.91
CA THR A 20 -20.79 3.29 -3.87
C THR A 20 -21.66 3.51 -5.10
N THR A 21 -21.14 3.15 -6.26
CA THR A 21 -21.90 3.09 -7.52
C THR A 21 -22.28 1.65 -7.88
N LYS A 22 -22.13 0.71 -6.94
CA LYS A 22 -22.44 -0.71 -7.14
C LYS A 22 -23.91 -0.88 -7.50
N SER A 23 -24.17 -1.48 -8.65
CA SER A 23 -25.46 -2.05 -8.98
C SER A 23 -25.45 -3.53 -8.61
N GLY A 24 -26.50 -4.00 -7.93
CA GLY A 24 -26.60 -5.39 -7.46
C GLY A 24 -26.05 -5.57 -6.06
N THR A 25 -25.40 -6.69 -5.80
CA THR A 25 -25.01 -7.07 -4.43
C THR A 25 -23.79 -6.29 -3.96
N PHE A 26 -23.97 -5.58 -2.84
CA PHE A 26 -22.93 -4.96 -2.03
C PHE A 26 -22.70 -5.81 -0.77
N ASN A 27 -21.48 -6.29 -0.58
CA ASN A 27 -21.14 -7.29 0.44
C ASN A 27 -19.69 -7.15 0.98
N PRO A 28 -19.32 -5.98 1.55
CA PRO A 28 -18.04 -5.82 2.22
C PRO A 28 -17.95 -6.70 3.47
N THR A 29 -16.76 -6.74 4.07
CA THR A 29 -16.51 -7.43 5.33
C THR A 29 -15.78 -6.51 6.31
N ILE A 30 -16.23 -6.51 7.55
CA ILE A 30 -15.55 -5.90 8.69
C ILE A 30 -15.31 -6.99 9.72
N VAL A 31 -14.05 -7.16 10.14
CA VAL A 31 -13.69 -8.09 11.20
C VAL A 31 -13.42 -7.29 12.46
N ALA A 32 -14.05 -7.70 13.56
CA ALA A 32 -13.84 -7.15 14.88
C ALA A 32 -13.95 -8.27 15.92
N SER A 33 -13.35 -8.06 17.11
CA SER A 33 -13.52 -9.00 18.24
C SER A 33 -14.97 -9.06 18.74
N ASP A 34 -15.73 -7.98 18.54
CA ASP A 34 -17.18 -7.94 18.69
C ASP A 34 -17.80 -7.17 17.50
N THR A 35 -18.75 -7.81 16.82
CA THR A 35 -19.45 -7.22 15.67
C THR A 35 -20.85 -6.70 16.01
N SER A 36 -21.33 -6.92 17.24
CA SER A 36 -22.64 -6.45 17.70
C SER A 36 -22.74 -4.92 17.78
N GLY A 37 -21.60 -4.25 17.98
CA GLY A 37 -21.47 -2.79 17.95
C GLY A 37 -21.31 -2.18 16.55
N ILE A 38 -21.41 -2.96 15.47
CA ILE A 38 -21.28 -2.47 14.09
C ILE A 38 -22.67 -2.38 13.47
N THR A 39 -23.13 -1.18 13.17
CA THR A 39 -24.45 -0.94 12.55
C THR A 39 -24.29 -0.27 11.19
N TRP A 40 -24.85 -0.92 10.16
CA TRP A 40 -24.96 -0.41 8.81
C TRP A 40 -26.32 0.24 8.62
N THR A 41 -26.35 1.42 8.02
CA THR A 41 -27.56 2.12 7.59
C THR A 41 -27.53 2.25 6.08
N TRP A 42 -28.54 1.69 5.43
CA TRP A 42 -28.67 1.64 3.98
C TRP A 42 -29.38 2.89 3.43
N PRO A 43 -29.29 3.15 2.10
CA PRO A 43 -29.96 4.29 1.47
C PRO A 43 -31.47 4.35 1.67
N ASP A 44 -32.13 3.19 1.83
CA ASP A 44 -33.56 3.07 2.08
C ASP A 44 -33.95 3.26 3.57
N GLY A 45 -32.98 3.56 4.43
CA GLY A 45 -33.14 3.72 5.87
C GLY A 45 -33.16 2.41 6.66
N SER A 46 -33.16 1.25 5.99
CA SER A 46 -33.04 -0.04 6.70
C SER A 46 -31.65 -0.18 7.34
N THR A 47 -31.56 -0.99 8.39
CA THR A 47 -30.30 -1.23 9.09
C THR A 47 -29.92 -2.70 9.12
N TYR A 48 -28.63 -2.96 9.36
CA TYR A 48 -28.09 -4.29 9.62
C TYR A 48 -27.01 -4.20 10.71
N THR A 49 -26.98 -5.15 11.64
CA THR A 49 -25.95 -5.23 12.67
C THR A 49 -25.07 -6.45 12.43
N GLY A 50 -23.75 -6.25 12.40
CA GLY A 50 -22.77 -7.30 12.16
C GLY A 50 -21.66 -6.90 11.19
N GLY A 51 -20.67 -7.79 11.05
CA GLY A 51 -19.47 -7.56 10.23
C GLY A 51 -19.62 -7.88 8.73
N THR A 52 -20.60 -8.69 8.34
CA THR A 52 -20.73 -9.22 6.97
C THR A 52 -22.10 -8.91 6.38
N PRO A 53 -22.41 -7.63 6.10
CA PRO A 53 -23.68 -7.27 5.48
C PRO A 53 -23.80 -7.84 4.06
N SER A 54 -25.04 -8.00 3.60
CA SER A 54 -25.36 -8.21 2.20
C SER A 54 -26.61 -7.43 1.84
N LYS A 55 -26.50 -6.50 0.89
CA LYS A 55 -27.62 -5.68 0.43
C LYS A 55 -27.59 -5.56 -1.08
N VAL A 56 -28.75 -5.76 -1.72
CA VAL A 56 -28.93 -5.42 -3.13
C VAL A 56 -29.19 -3.92 -3.22
N LEU A 57 -28.32 -3.22 -3.93
CA LEU A 57 -28.42 -1.79 -4.17
C LEU A 57 -28.99 -1.51 -5.56
N ALA A 58 -29.82 -0.47 -5.63
CA ALA A 58 -30.21 0.13 -6.89
C ALA A 58 -28.99 0.78 -7.56
N GLY A 59 -29.01 0.90 -8.89
CA GLY A 59 -27.97 1.62 -9.63
C GLY A 59 -27.94 3.11 -9.29
N GLY A 60 -26.80 3.75 -9.57
CA GLY A 60 -26.54 5.14 -9.20
C GLY A 60 -25.64 5.25 -7.97
N THR A 61 -25.36 6.48 -7.53
CA THR A 61 -24.53 6.71 -6.34
C THR A 61 -25.36 6.57 -5.08
N GLN A 62 -25.00 5.59 -4.26
CA GLN A 62 -25.65 5.26 -3.00
C GLN A 62 -24.76 5.67 -1.83
N THR A 63 -25.37 6.18 -0.76
CA THR A 63 -24.69 6.53 0.50
C THR A 63 -25.00 5.48 1.55
N ILE A 64 -23.96 4.92 2.16
CA ILE A 64 -24.07 3.93 3.24
C ILE A 64 -23.34 4.50 4.45
N THR A 65 -23.97 4.43 5.62
CA THR A 65 -23.32 4.87 6.87
C THR A 65 -23.08 3.66 7.75
N ILE A 66 -21.85 3.54 8.27
CA ILE A 66 -21.49 2.53 9.25
C ILE A 66 -21.22 3.25 10.57
N ALA A 67 -21.86 2.80 11.64
CA ALA A 67 -21.59 3.25 13.00
C ALA A 67 -20.87 2.14 13.78
N PHE A 68 -19.84 2.52 14.51
CA PHE A 68 -19.07 1.67 15.41
C PHE A 68 -19.26 2.16 16.84
N ASP A 69 -19.70 1.26 17.72
CA ASP A 69 -19.79 1.55 19.16
C ASP A 69 -18.41 1.63 19.79
N ASP A 70 -17.48 0.79 19.31
CA ASP A 70 -16.06 0.83 19.65
C ASP A 70 -15.21 0.52 18.40
N PRO A 71 -14.61 1.54 17.74
CA PRO A 71 -13.77 1.32 16.57
C PRO A 71 -12.45 0.60 16.89
N THR A 72 -12.02 0.56 18.15
CA THR A 72 -10.76 -0.06 18.56
C THR A 72 -10.80 -1.59 18.46
N LEU A 73 -12.00 -2.18 18.45
CA LEU A 73 -12.21 -3.62 18.28
C LEU A 73 -12.09 -4.08 16.83
N VAL A 74 -12.14 -3.15 15.87
CA VAL A 74 -12.08 -3.45 14.44
C VAL A 74 -10.64 -3.74 14.03
N THR A 75 -10.44 -4.90 13.43
CA THR A 75 -9.13 -5.38 12.98
C THR A 75 -8.98 -5.42 11.46
N GLU A 76 -10.08 -5.51 10.72
CA GLU A 76 -10.07 -5.49 9.26
C GLU A 76 -11.24 -4.66 8.70
N LEU A 77 -10.92 -3.80 7.74
CA LEU A 77 -11.86 -3.14 6.85
C LEU A 77 -11.62 -3.67 5.42
N ASN A 78 -12.55 -4.48 4.92
CA ASN A 78 -12.46 -5.07 3.59
C ASN A 78 -13.62 -4.62 2.69
N PHE A 79 -13.30 -3.70 1.81
CA PHE A 79 -14.20 -3.10 0.83
C PHE A 79 -13.80 -3.44 -0.61
N GLN A 80 -13.12 -4.57 -0.82
CA GLN A 80 -12.64 -4.96 -2.15
C GLN A 80 -13.77 -5.09 -3.19
N ALA A 81 -13.56 -4.54 -4.39
CA ALA A 81 -14.46 -4.62 -5.54
C ALA A 81 -15.94 -4.25 -5.26
N GLN A 82 -16.16 -3.29 -4.35
CA GLN A 82 -17.48 -2.82 -3.96
C GLN A 82 -17.94 -1.57 -4.74
N SER A 83 -17.26 -1.23 -5.84
CA SER A 83 -17.51 -0.03 -6.64
C SER A 83 -17.60 1.24 -5.77
N MET A 84 -16.73 1.32 -4.76
CA MET A 84 -16.63 2.46 -3.88
C MET A 84 -16.21 3.70 -4.65
N ALA A 85 -16.74 4.85 -4.23
CA ALA A 85 -16.51 6.14 -4.86
C ALA A 85 -16.29 7.24 -3.83
N GLY A 86 -15.80 8.40 -4.30
CA GLY A 86 -15.59 9.58 -3.46
C GLY A 86 -14.23 9.59 -2.79
N THR A 87 -14.03 10.50 -1.85
CA THR A 87 -12.76 10.67 -1.14
C THR A 87 -12.78 9.99 0.21
N TRP A 88 -11.75 9.21 0.51
CA TRP A 88 -11.51 8.57 1.81
C TRP A 88 -10.18 9.06 2.43
N PRO A 89 -10.24 9.97 3.42
CA PRO A 89 -9.04 10.42 4.13
C PRO A 89 -8.45 9.29 5.00
N LEU A 90 -7.15 9.01 4.90
CA LEU A 90 -6.47 8.05 5.79
C LEU A 90 -6.61 8.44 7.26
N SER A 91 -6.59 9.74 7.56
CA SER A 91 -6.80 10.27 8.91
C SER A 91 -8.16 9.91 9.53
N SER A 92 -9.17 9.55 8.72
CA SER A 92 -10.44 9.01 9.24
C SER A 92 -10.29 7.66 9.94
N LEU A 93 -9.15 7.00 9.77
CA LEU A 93 -8.86 5.71 10.39
C LEU A 93 -8.17 5.84 11.76
N ALA A 94 -7.87 7.06 12.22
CA ALA A 94 -7.10 7.29 13.45
C ALA A 94 -7.73 6.66 14.71
N GLU A 95 -9.07 6.55 14.76
CA GLU A 95 -9.79 5.94 15.89
C GLU A 95 -9.79 4.40 15.85
N PHE A 96 -9.43 3.78 14.72
CA PHE A 96 -9.39 2.33 14.56
C PHE A 96 -8.02 1.78 15.00
N THR A 97 -7.68 1.93 16.28
CA THR A 97 -6.36 1.60 16.82
C THR A 97 -6.04 0.10 16.75
N GLY A 98 -7.04 -0.77 16.64
CA GLY A 98 -6.90 -2.20 16.39
C GLY A 98 -6.78 -2.59 14.92
N LEU A 99 -6.86 -1.64 13.97
CA LEU A 99 -6.89 -1.94 12.54
C LEU A 99 -5.55 -2.50 12.07
N THR A 100 -5.59 -3.72 11.54
CA THR A 100 -4.42 -4.43 11.01
C THR A 100 -4.46 -4.58 9.49
N TYR A 101 -5.67 -4.59 8.90
CA TYR A 101 -5.88 -4.75 7.46
C TYR A 101 -6.83 -3.68 6.92
N LEU A 102 -6.35 -2.89 5.94
CA LEU A 102 -7.21 -2.09 5.07
C LEU A 102 -7.11 -2.61 3.64
N ARG A 103 -8.21 -3.16 3.14
CA ARG A 103 -8.32 -3.72 1.78
C ARG A 103 -9.42 -2.98 1.02
N ALA A 104 -9.03 -2.18 0.03
CA ALA A 104 -9.98 -1.43 -0.78
C ALA A 104 -9.74 -1.59 -2.29
N TYR A 105 -9.03 -2.65 -2.71
CA TYR A 105 -8.68 -2.83 -4.11
C TYR A 105 -9.89 -3.06 -5.03
N GLY A 106 -9.77 -2.71 -6.31
CA GLY A 106 -10.83 -2.87 -7.31
C GLY A 106 -11.94 -1.81 -7.23
N ASN A 107 -11.69 -0.69 -6.54
CA ASN A 107 -12.62 0.44 -6.45
C ASN A 107 -12.10 1.66 -7.25
N THR A 108 -12.33 1.66 -8.56
CA THR A 108 -11.80 2.68 -9.48
C THR A 108 -12.39 4.08 -9.33
N GLY A 109 -13.46 4.24 -8.54
CA GLY A 109 -14.04 5.54 -8.21
C GLY A 109 -13.57 6.12 -6.87
N LEU A 110 -12.84 5.33 -6.08
CA LEU A 110 -12.43 5.67 -4.72
C LEU A 110 -11.09 6.39 -4.74
N ASN A 111 -11.03 7.57 -4.13
CA ASN A 111 -9.82 8.36 -3.97
C ASN A 111 -9.40 8.35 -2.50
N VAL A 112 -8.39 7.56 -2.16
CA VAL A 112 -7.80 7.59 -0.81
C VAL A 112 -6.76 8.72 -0.76
N SER A 113 -6.81 9.55 0.28
CA SER A 113 -5.93 10.72 0.41
C SER A 113 -5.38 10.85 1.83
N GLY A 114 -4.22 11.46 2.00
CA GLY A 114 -3.62 11.74 3.30
C GLY A 114 -2.14 11.39 3.33
N SER A 115 -1.52 11.50 4.49
CA SER A 115 -0.13 11.07 4.68
C SER A 115 -0.08 9.59 5.08
N LEU A 116 0.99 8.90 4.72
CA LEU A 116 1.30 7.58 5.26
C LEU A 116 1.45 7.63 6.80
N ALA A 117 1.88 8.78 7.34
CA ALA A 117 1.92 9.04 8.78
C ALA A 117 0.53 9.07 9.45
N ASP A 118 -0.55 9.25 8.67
CA ASP A 118 -1.93 9.20 9.18
C ASP A 118 -2.44 7.76 9.28
N ALA A 119 -1.70 6.77 8.77
CA ALA A 119 -2.09 5.36 8.87
C ALA A 119 -2.06 4.90 10.34
N PRO A 120 -3.02 4.06 10.78
CA PRO A 120 -2.99 3.51 12.13
C PRO A 120 -1.68 2.78 12.44
N ALA A 121 -1.10 3.04 13.61
CA ALA A 121 0.21 2.47 13.98
C ALA A 121 0.21 0.94 14.05
N GLY A 122 -0.94 0.32 14.31
CA GLY A 122 -1.14 -1.14 14.31
C GLY A 122 -1.31 -1.76 12.92
N LEU A 123 -1.32 -0.96 11.85
CA LEU A 123 -1.59 -1.45 10.50
C LEU A 123 -0.46 -2.34 9.99
N THR A 124 -0.80 -3.57 9.63
CA THR A 124 0.16 -4.56 9.11
C THR A 124 0.05 -4.74 7.59
N GLN A 125 -1.11 -4.40 7.01
CA GLN A 125 -1.34 -4.44 5.56
C GLN A 125 -2.16 -3.24 5.12
N LEU A 126 -1.57 -2.45 4.22
CA LEU A 126 -2.24 -1.39 3.47
C LEU A 126 -2.32 -1.81 2.00
N GLN A 127 -3.50 -2.27 1.58
CA GLN A 127 -3.73 -2.75 0.22
C GLN A 127 -4.72 -1.85 -0.52
N LEU A 128 -4.17 -0.92 -1.29
CA LEU A 128 -4.90 0.04 -2.12
C LEU A 128 -4.51 -0.17 -3.59
N ASN A 129 -5.03 -1.24 -4.19
CA ASN A 129 -4.95 -1.43 -5.64
C ASN A 129 -6.19 -0.84 -6.31
N LEU A 130 -6.13 0.46 -6.60
CA LEU A 130 -7.31 1.26 -6.93
C LEU A 130 -7.53 1.47 -8.43
N GLY A 131 -6.62 1.04 -9.30
CA GLY A 131 -6.90 0.95 -10.75
C GLY A 131 -7.08 2.30 -11.44
N SER A 132 -6.04 3.13 -11.42
CA SER A 132 -5.96 4.46 -12.07
C SER A 132 -6.87 5.49 -11.41
N THR A 133 -6.77 5.60 -10.08
CA THR A 133 -7.50 6.61 -9.30
C THR A 133 -6.68 7.86 -9.06
N SER A 134 -7.38 8.95 -8.74
CA SER A 134 -6.77 10.16 -8.19
C SER A 134 -6.42 10.02 -6.70
N SER A 135 -6.29 8.78 -6.19
CA SER A 135 -5.80 8.54 -4.83
C SER A 135 -4.41 9.14 -4.69
N ASN A 136 -4.20 9.89 -3.62
CA ASN A 136 -3.01 10.68 -3.39
C ASN A 136 -2.56 10.49 -1.93
N ILE A 137 -1.88 9.38 -1.68
CA ILE A 137 -1.17 9.16 -0.41
C ILE A 137 0.23 9.76 -0.54
N THR A 138 0.59 10.60 0.41
CA THR A 138 1.89 11.26 0.47
C THR A 138 2.70 10.78 1.67
N GLY A 139 3.95 11.23 1.80
CA GLY A 139 4.80 10.95 2.96
C GLY A 139 6.09 10.23 2.59
N SER A 140 6.83 9.83 3.61
CA SER A 140 8.06 9.05 3.48
C SER A 140 7.81 7.58 3.81
N LEU A 141 8.60 6.67 3.26
CA LEU A 141 8.61 5.28 3.71
C LEU A 141 8.97 5.15 5.20
N ALA A 142 9.70 6.12 5.75
CA ALA A 142 9.98 6.23 7.19
C ALA A 142 8.73 6.48 8.04
N ASP A 143 7.65 7.00 7.44
CA ASP A 143 6.36 7.22 8.09
C ASP A 143 5.49 5.95 8.10
N ALA A 144 5.93 4.87 7.44
CA ALA A 144 5.19 3.62 7.40
C ALA A 144 5.05 3.03 8.82
N PRO A 145 3.86 2.48 9.17
CA PRO A 145 3.69 1.75 10.42
C PRO A 145 4.77 0.68 10.59
N ALA A 146 5.39 0.59 11.77
CA ALA A 146 6.52 -0.31 12.02
C ALA A 146 6.16 -1.81 11.82
N GLY A 147 4.89 -2.17 11.97
CA GLY A 147 4.37 -3.52 11.72
C GLY A 147 3.97 -3.79 10.26
N LEU A 148 4.15 -2.83 9.34
CA LEU A 148 3.70 -2.97 7.97
C LEU A 148 4.48 -4.04 7.22
N THR A 149 3.75 -5.04 6.72
CA THR A 149 4.27 -6.15 5.92
C THR A 149 3.99 -5.98 4.44
N GLN A 150 2.99 -5.17 4.09
CA GLN A 150 2.52 -4.97 2.72
C GLN A 150 2.08 -3.53 2.50
N LEU A 151 2.73 -2.86 1.54
CA LEU A 151 2.30 -1.57 1.01
C LEU A 151 2.02 -1.74 -0.48
N TYR A 152 0.74 -1.71 -0.87
CA TYR A 152 0.33 -1.80 -2.27
C TYR A 152 -0.43 -0.53 -2.67
N LEU A 153 0.22 0.32 -3.44
CA LEU A 153 -0.33 1.49 -4.12
C LEU A 153 -0.19 1.26 -5.63
N TYR A 154 -1.26 0.80 -6.28
CA TYR A 154 -1.23 0.41 -7.69
C TYR A 154 -2.06 1.36 -8.55
N SER A 155 -1.44 1.98 -9.54
CA SER A 155 -2.06 2.96 -10.45
C SER A 155 -2.79 4.06 -9.68
N THR A 156 -2.04 4.88 -8.95
CA THR A 156 -2.57 6.00 -8.16
C THR A 156 -1.72 7.24 -8.37
N SER A 157 -2.20 8.42 -8.00
CA SER A 157 -1.40 9.65 -7.97
C SER A 157 -0.53 9.80 -6.71
N SER A 158 -0.41 8.74 -5.89
CA SER A 158 0.35 8.76 -4.64
C SER A 158 1.82 9.09 -4.86
N ASN A 159 2.42 9.79 -3.89
CA ASN A 159 3.80 10.23 -3.91
C ASN A 159 4.48 9.83 -2.59
N ILE A 160 4.98 8.59 -2.55
CA ILE A 160 5.80 8.10 -1.45
C ILE A 160 7.27 8.40 -1.75
N THR A 161 7.96 8.97 -0.78
CA THR A 161 9.38 9.34 -0.84
C THR A 161 10.20 8.55 0.18
N GLY A 162 11.49 8.84 0.29
CA GLY A 162 12.38 8.20 1.27
C GLY A 162 13.24 7.11 0.65
N SER A 163 13.77 6.22 1.50
CA SER A 163 14.71 5.20 1.07
C SER A 163 14.29 3.79 1.48
N LEU A 164 14.79 2.78 0.77
CA LEU A 164 14.61 1.38 1.16
C LEU A 164 15.22 1.07 2.55
N ALA A 165 16.20 1.86 2.98
CA ALA A 165 16.75 1.76 4.33
C ALA A 165 15.73 2.13 5.42
N ASP A 166 14.70 2.91 5.08
CA ASP A 166 13.61 3.29 5.99
C ASP A 166 12.46 2.25 5.98
N ALA A 167 12.54 1.20 5.16
CA ALA A 167 11.51 0.18 5.10
C ALA A 167 11.35 -0.54 6.46
N PRO A 168 10.11 -0.73 6.95
CA PRO A 168 9.85 -1.50 8.16
C PRO A 168 10.48 -2.90 8.09
N ALA A 169 11.03 -3.38 9.20
CA ALA A 169 11.77 -4.66 9.24
C ALA A 169 10.92 -5.88 8.77
N GLY A 170 9.61 -5.81 8.97
CA GLY A 170 8.65 -6.84 8.55
C GLY A 170 8.15 -6.69 7.11
N LEU A 171 8.58 -5.68 6.35
CA LEU A 171 8.06 -5.42 5.01
C LEU A 171 8.45 -6.56 4.05
N LEU A 172 7.44 -7.17 3.43
CA LEU A 172 7.58 -8.26 2.47
C LEU A 172 7.29 -7.80 1.04
N TYR A 173 6.41 -6.83 0.88
CA TYR A 173 5.98 -6.34 -0.43
C TYR A 173 5.87 -4.82 -0.43
N LEU A 174 6.68 -4.17 -1.26
CA LEU A 174 6.57 -2.75 -1.58
C LEU A 174 6.15 -2.63 -3.05
N ASN A 175 4.91 -2.22 -3.30
CA ASN A 175 4.37 -2.10 -4.64
C ASN A 175 3.81 -0.70 -4.84
N LEU A 176 4.53 0.10 -5.62
CA LEU A 176 4.28 1.50 -5.97
C LEU A 176 4.13 1.66 -7.49
N TYR A 177 3.65 0.61 -8.17
CA TYR A 177 3.49 0.57 -9.62
C TYR A 177 2.59 1.70 -10.12
N ASN A 178 3.05 2.40 -11.17
CA ASN A 178 2.28 3.46 -11.82
C ASN A 178 1.82 4.54 -10.82
N THR A 179 2.78 5.08 -10.06
CA THR A 179 2.58 6.14 -9.08
C THR A 179 3.50 7.33 -9.30
N SER A 180 3.31 8.42 -8.58
CA SER A 180 4.25 9.55 -8.56
C SER A 180 5.37 9.38 -7.52
N SER A 181 5.51 8.19 -6.95
CA SER A 181 6.48 7.91 -5.88
C SER A 181 7.92 7.90 -6.40
N ALA A 182 8.86 8.24 -5.53
CA ALA A 182 10.29 8.27 -5.82
C ALA A 182 11.08 7.73 -4.61
N ILE A 183 11.52 6.47 -4.71
CA ILE A 183 12.27 5.77 -3.66
C ILE A 183 13.75 5.74 -4.02
N THR A 184 14.61 5.85 -3.00
CA THR A 184 16.08 5.71 -3.12
C THR A 184 16.57 4.46 -2.39
N GLY A 185 17.85 4.09 -2.53
CA GLY A 185 18.43 2.98 -1.77
C GLY A 185 18.70 3.32 -0.30
N GLY A 186 19.15 4.54 -0.01
CA GLY A 186 19.50 4.97 1.35
C GLY A 186 20.93 4.61 1.78
N ALA A 187 21.40 5.24 2.85
CA ALA A 187 22.79 5.13 3.31
C ALA A 187 23.02 4.01 4.34
N THR A 188 21.96 3.50 4.98
CA THR A 188 22.02 2.46 6.02
C THR A 188 21.46 1.13 5.53
N ALA A 189 21.80 0.05 6.22
CA ALA A 189 21.29 -1.29 5.90
C ALA A 189 19.78 -1.38 5.99
N MET A 190 19.17 -2.08 5.03
CA MET A 190 17.76 -2.39 5.05
C MET A 190 17.44 -3.29 6.24
N ALA A 191 16.47 -2.88 7.06
CA ALA A 191 15.92 -3.76 8.09
C ALA A 191 15.04 -4.87 7.48
N ALA A 192 14.42 -4.61 6.32
CA ALA A 192 13.51 -5.50 5.61
C ALA A 192 14.23 -6.66 4.87
N VAL A 193 15.03 -7.46 5.58
CA VAL A 193 15.81 -8.57 5.01
C VAL A 193 14.94 -9.74 4.49
N GLY A 194 13.66 -9.75 4.84
CA GLY A 194 12.65 -10.70 4.36
C GLY A 194 11.90 -10.24 3.10
N ILE A 195 12.26 -9.08 2.53
CA ILE A 195 11.58 -8.50 1.36
C ILE A 195 11.54 -9.50 0.20
N ARG A 196 10.38 -9.56 -0.46
CA ARG A 196 10.10 -10.50 -1.56
C ARG A 196 9.95 -9.79 -2.89
N GLU A 197 9.29 -8.64 -2.87
CA GLU A 197 9.04 -7.83 -4.06
C GLU A 197 9.24 -6.36 -3.73
N ILE A 198 10.03 -5.70 -4.57
CA ILE A 198 10.10 -4.25 -4.68
C ILE A 198 9.67 -3.91 -6.10
N ARG A 199 8.48 -3.30 -6.22
CA ARG A 199 7.89 -2.93 -7.49
C ARG A 199 7.65 -1.43 -7.54
N CYS A 200 8.48 -0.72 -8.30
CA CYS A 200 8.44 0.73 -8.51
C CYS A 200 8.47 1.07 -10.02
N ASP A 201 8.04 0.17 -10.89
CA ASP A 201 7.95 0.41 -12.34
C ASP A 201 6.87 1.42 -12.70
N SER A 202 7.15 2.19 -13.76
CA SER A 202 6.36 3.33 -14.21
C SER A 202 6.05 4.33 -13.09
N SER A 203 7.02 4.58 -12.20
CA SER A 203 6.91 5.59 -11.16
C SER A 203 7.60 6.89 -11.57
N SER A 204 7.66 7.89 -10.70
CA SER A 204 8.48 9.09 -10.93
C SER A 204 9.94 8.89 -10.49
N THR A 205 10.42 7.65 -10.49
CA THR A 205 11.77 7.31 -10.04
C THR A 205 12.79 7.70 -11.12
N THR A 206 13.82 8.46 -10.73
CA THR A 206 14.90 8.90 -11.62
C THR A 206 15.96 7.81 -11.79
N GLN A 207 16.81 7.95 -12.82
CA GLN A 207 17.94 7.04 -13.04
C GLN A 207 18.88 6.96 -11.82
N ALA A 208 19.18 8.11 -11.20
CA ALA A 208 20.03 8.16 -10.00
C ALA A 208 19.39 7.42 -8.80
N ASN A 209 18.06 7.48 -8.67
CA ASN A 209 17.35 6.75 -7.64
C ASN A 209 17.39 5.24 -7.89
N ILE A 210 17.26 4.80 -9.14
CA ILE A 210 17.38 3.40 -9.54
C ILE A 210 18.78 2.87 -9.26
N ASP A 211 19.81 3.61 -9.64
CA ASP A 211 21.20 3.25 -9.34
C ASP A 211 21.43 3.17 -7.82
N SER A 212 20.86 4.10 -7.05
CA SER A 212 20.92 4.07 -5.59
C SER A 212 20.24 2.83 -5.00
N ILE A 213 19.06 2.43 -5.53
CA ILE A 213 18.36 1.20 -5.13
C ILE A 213 19.25 -0.02 -5.39
N LEU A 214 19.78 -0.15 -6.60
CA LEU A 214 20.64 -1.28 -6.97
C LEU A 214 21.91 -1.35 -6.12
N ALA A 215 22.53 -0.20 -5.84
CA ALA A 215 23.70 -0.10 -4.96
C ALA A 215 23.38 -0.56 -3.52
N ARG A 216 22.23 -0.14 -2.96
CA ARG A 216 21.78 -0.58 -1.62
C ARG A 216 21.54 -2.09 -1.56
N LEU A 217 20.82 -2.63 -2.54
CA LEU A 217 20.55 -4.06 -2.61
C LEU A 217 21.84 -4.87 -2.73
N TYR A 218 22.80 -4.40 -3.55
CA TYR A 218 24.12 -5.03 -3.62
C TYR A 218 24.87 -4.95 -2.29
N ALA A 219 24.87 -3.79 -1.62
CA ALA A 219 25.52 -3.64 -0.31
C ALA A 219 24.94 -4.58 0.76
N ASP A 220 23.63 -4.83 0.73
CA ASP A 220 22.92 -5.72 1.67
C ASP A 220 22.83 -7.19 1.24
N ARG A 221 23.35 -7.55 0.06
CA ARG A 221 23.06 -8.83 -0.61
C ARG A 221 23.17 -10.06 0.29
N ALA A 222 24.19 -10.12 1.15
CA ALA A 222 24.45 -11.25 2.04
C ALA A 222 23.38 -11.42 3.15
N GLY A 223 22.61 -10.37 3.47
CA GLY A 223 21.62 -10.37 4.53
C GLY A 223 20.23 -10.83 4.11
N PHE A 224 19.90 -10.83 2.81
CA PHE A 224 18.55 -11.20 2.35
C PHE A 224 18.24 -12.67 2.60
N THR A 225 17.02 -12.94 3.07
CA THR A 225 16.59 -14.27 3.51
C THR A 225 15.65 -14.96 2.54
N TYR A 226 14.91 -14.20 1.73
CA TYR A 226 13.98 -14.76 0.75
C TYR A 226 14.73 -15.36 -0.43
N ALA A 227 14.27 -16.52 -0.92
CA ALA A 227 15.04 -17.31 -1.89
C ALA A 227 15.17 -16.66 -3.27
N THR A 228 14.13 -15.96 -3.72
CA THR A 228 14.02 -15.41 -5.08
C THR A 228 13.38 -14.02 -5.07
N PRO A 229 14.02 -13.02 -4.44
CA PRO A 229 13.48 -11.66 -4.38
C PRO A 229 13.43 -11.02 -5.77
N THR A 230 12.44 -10.16 -5.99
CA THR A 230 12.23 -9.47 -7.26
C THR A 230 12.35 -7.96 -7.09
N LEU A 231 13.00 -7.33 -8.08
CA LEU A 231 13.03 -5.88 -8.25
C LEU A 231 12.45 -5.57 -9.63
N ASN A 232 11.44 -4.70 -9.67
CA ASN A 232 10.96 -4.12 -10.92
C ASN A 232 10.97 -2.60 -10.80
N VAL A 233 11.85 -1.96 -11.56
CA VAL A 233 12.06 -0.51 -11.58
C VAL A 233 11.95 0.04 -13.01
N GLY A 234 11.37 -0.72 -13.93
CA GLY A 234 11.30 -0.36 -15.34
C GLY A 234 10.06 0.41 -15.76
N GLY A 235 9.53 0.09 -16.95
CA GLY A 235 8.32 0.69 -17.49
C GLY A 235 8.60 2.05 -18.12
N THR A 236 8.02 3.12 -17.57
CA THR A 236 8.33 4.50 -18.03
C THR A 236 9.52 5.14 -17.31
N ASN A 237 10.13 4.42 -16.37
CA ASN A 237 11.34 4.87 -15.70
C ASN A 237 12.54 4.80 -16.67
N PRO A 238 13.61 5.58 -16.45
CA PRO A 238 14.86 5.43 -17.20
C PRO A 238 15.62 4.17 -16.79
N ASP A 239 16.40 3.60 -17.72
CA ASP A 239 17.31 2.48 -17.45
C ASP A 239 18.40 2.84 -16.41
N PRO A 240 18.94 1.87 -15.66
CA PRO A 240 20.12 2.07 -14.81
C PRO A 240 21.37 2.48 -15.62
N THR A 241 22.32 3.13 -14.98
CA THR A 241 23.56 3.57 -15.66
C THR A 241 24.53 2.42 -15.97
N GLY A 242 25.44 2.64 -16.91
CA GLY A 242 26.63 1.81 -17.12
C GLY A 242 26.49 0.73 -18.18
N THR A 243 27.24 -0.37 -18.03
CA THR A 243 27.18 -1.55 -18.89
C THR A 243 26.88 -2.77 -18.03
N TYR A 244 26.04 -3.67 -18.53
CA TYR A 244 25.70 -4.91 -17.83
C TYR A 244 26.87 -5.90 -17.91
N ALA A 245 27.81 -5.79 -16.98
CA ALA A 245 29.05 -6.55 -16.97
C ALA A 245 29.55 -6.84 -15.55
N ASP A 246 30.45 -7.80 -15.47
CA ASP A 246 31.18 -8.10 -14.24
C ASP A 246 32.27 -7.03 -13.99
N ALA A 247 32.08 -6.22 -12.95
CA ALA A 247 33.03 -5.20 -12.51
C ALA A 247 33.35 -5.37 -11.02
N THR A 248 34.62 -5.16 -10.67
CA THR A 248 35.12 -5.35 -9.29
C THR A 248 36.00 -4.17 -8.88
N PRO A 249 35.50 -3.22 -8.05
CA PRO A 249 34.12 -3.13 -7.54
C PRO A 249 33.12 -2.64 -8.60
N PRO A 250 31.82 -3.00 -8.49
CA PRO A 250 30.78 -2.36 -9.29
C PRO A 250 30.62 -0.89 -8.90
N THR A 251 30.37 -0.02 -9.89
CA THR A 251 30.25 1.42 -9.70
C THR A 251 29.02 2.03 -10.36
N THR A 252 28.37 1.31 -11.27
CA THR A 252 27.19 1.74 -12.03
C THR A 252 25.98 0.86 -11.75
N GLY A 253 24.78 1.34 -12.07
CA GLY A 253 23.52 0.61 -11.84
C GLY A 253 23.52 -0.79 -12.47
N LEU A 254 23.91 -0.90 -13.75
CA LEU A 254 23.92 -2.17 -14.47
C LEU A 254 24.99 -3.15 -13.98
N GLU A 255 26.11 -2.66 -13.43
CA GLU A 255 27.12 -3.53 -12.79
C GLU A 255 26.58 -4.10 -11.46
N TYR A 256 25.91 -3.28 -10.64
CA TYR A 256 25.23 -3.77 -9.43
C TYR A 256 24.14 -4.79 -9.77
N ALA A 257 23.33 -4.51 -10.80
CA ALA A 257 22.31 -5.44 -11.28
C ALA A 257 22.93 -6.77 -11.76
N TYR A 258 24.02 -6.72 -12.54
CA TYR A 258 24.73 -7.90 -13.00
C TYR A 258 25.17 -8.77 -11.83
N LYS A 259 25.85 -8.18 -10.84
CA LYS A 259 26.31 -8.91 -9.64
C LYS A 259 25.13 -9.56 -8.92
N LEU A 260 24.05 -8.82 -8.68
CA LEU A 260 22.85 -9.32 -7.97
C LEU A 260 22.14 -10.48 -8.69
N VAL A 261 22.18 -10.51 -10.02
CA VAL A 261 21.52 -11.54 -10.85
C VAL A 261 22.41 -12.78 -11.03
N VAL A 262 23.71 -12.57 -11.22
CA VAL A 262 24.65 -13.62 -11.65
C VAL A 262 25.38 -14.26 -10.47
N ASP A 263 25.73 -13.50 -9.44
CA ASP A 263 26.69 -13.90 -8.39
C ASP A 263 28.00 -14.47 -8.98
N PRO A 264 28.73 -13.69 -9.80
CA PRO A 264 29.91 -14.19 -10.52
C PRO A 264 31.06 -14.56 -9.59
N ASP A 265 31.11 -13.96 -8.39
CA ASP A 265 32.13 -14.22 -7.37
C ASP A 265 31.78 -15.41 -6.46
N ALA A 266 30.62 -16.06 -6.70
CA ALA A 266 30.11 -17.19 -5.94
C ALA A 266 30.03 -16.93 -4.42
N GLU A 267 29.56 -15.75 -4.04
CA GLU A 267 29.39 -15.34 -2.64
C GLU A 267 28.25 -16.11 -1.94
N GLY A 268 27.31 -16.66 -2.70
CA GLY A 268 26.24 -17.52 -2.18
C GLY A 268 25.03 -16.78 -1.61
N PHE A 269 24.88 -15.48 -1.92
CA PHE A 269 23.72 -14.70 -1.52
C PHE A 269 22.46 -15.05 -2.35
N LYS A 270 21.31 -14.49 -1.96
CA LYS A 270 20.04 -14.69 -2.67
C LYS A 270 20.01 -13.85 -3.94
N LYS A 271 20.05 -14.51 -5.09
CA LYS A 271 20.04 -13.86 -6.39
C LYS A 271 18.69 -13.20 -6.66
N TRP A 272 18.73 -12.01 -7.26
CA TRP A 272 17.54 -11.23 -7.57
C TRP A 272 17.09 -11.46 -9.01
N ALA A 273 15.78 -11.44 -9.24
CA ALA A 273 15.23 -11.23 -10.57
C ALA A 273 14.96 -9.73 -10.74
N ILE A 274 15.60 -9.10 -11.71
CA ILE A 274 15.57 -7.64 -11.90
C ILE A 274 14.95 -7.31 -13.27
N THR A 275 14.02 -6.35 -13.29
CA THR A 275 13.45 -5.76 -14.50
C THR A 275 13.60 -4.24 -14.44
N TYR A 276 14.08 -3.65 -15.53
CA TYR A 276 14.20 -2.22 -15.79
C TYR A 276 13.83 -1.95 -17.25
#